data_AF-A0A8W7K7Q7-F1
#
_entry.id   AF-A0A8W7K7Q7-F1
#
_cell.length_a   1.000
_cell.length_b   1.000
_cell.length_c   1.000
_cell.angle_alpha   90.00
_cell.angle_beta   90.00
_cell.angle_gamma   90.00
#
_symmetry.space_group_name_H-M   'P 1'
#
loop_
_entity.id
_entity.type
_entity.pdbx_description
1 polymer ?
#
loop_
_entity_poly.entity_id
_entity_poly.type
_entity_poly.pdbx_seq_one_letter_code
_entity_poly.pdbx_strand_id
1 'polypeptide(L)'
;MFLILEIVNDKGEKEWKVAPKRWVCTSKNTQRTVLFWPNEISVERQTQLAIEGTCKPLQSWMRKECVIKHEFPTYEAANNELQAMLTQHINQIVEDPEDPLTIEDPVAESPESPCATVPDEDASTLASIKSMLQHLITKNAQIEKKYADVLEQNSRIESIISLMHKKVDSIEQCVVQMAPYQFDPMQTVEQLRELDKKLNDESFNAELVQWLLSNVSDDILLWRIRSCLDLLCSLELQTKISFTHQSRSSPKKEPLVQHSNFINLFRVVGKTPAENVTDRQLYDFFINHLKNSKQRFLTSLNRKRVHSKKRLKKKRRPRNVVTTQQTYSSLAVDGSSQEFNEVKTQLEEADIIVYDPIE
;
A
#
# COMPACT_ATOMS: atom_id res chain seq x y z
N MET A 1 7.00 -4.78 26.09
CA MET A 1 5.85 -5.70 26.12
C MET A 1 5.47 -6.07 24.70
N PHE A 2 5.60 -7.36 24.42
CA PHE A 2 5.52 -7.99 23.12
C PHE A 2 4.48 -9.11 23.19
N LEU A 3 3.95 -9.51 22.03
CA LEU A 3 2.88 -10.49 21.91
C LEU A 3 3.31 -11.54 20.88
N ILE A 4 3.04 -12.81 21.17
CA ILE A 4 2.98 -13.85 20.12
C ILE A 4 1.56 -13.85 19.57
N LEU A 5 1.45 -13.71 18.26
CA LEU A 5 0.21 -13.56 17.52
C LEU A 5 0.07 -14.67 16.48
N GLU A 6 -1.09 -15.30 16.41
CA GLU A 6 -1.51 -16.11 15.26
C GLU A 6 -2.19 -15.21 14.24
N ILE A 7 -1.69 -15.22 13.02
CA ILE A 7 -2.27 -14.54 11.85
C ILE A 7 -2.56 -15.54 10.75
N VAL A 8 -3.44 -15.18 9.81
CA VAL A 8 -3.63 -15.92 8.58
C VAL A 8 -2.80 -15.25 7.48
N ASN A 9 -1.98 -16.03 6.78
CA ASN A 9 -1.18 -15.56 5.66
C ASN A 9 -2.03 -15.44 4.38
N ASP A 10 -1.45 -14.93 3.30
CA ASP A 10 -2.22 -14.64 2.08
C ASP A 10 -2.60 -15.92 1.28
N LYS A 11 -2.09 -17.09 1.71
CA LYS A 11 -2.48 -18.42 1.22
C LYS A 11 -3.58 -19.07 2.07
N GLY A 12 -4.01 -18.44 3.17
CA GLY A 12 -4.97 -19.01 4.11
C GLY A 12 -4.37 -19.89 5.22
N GLU A 13 -3.04 -20.04 5.27
CA GLU A 13 -2.34 -20.82 6.28
C GLU A 13 -2.13 -20.00 7.55
N LYS A 14 -1.97 -20.69 8.69
CA LYS A 14 -1.70 -20.05 9.98
C LYS A 14 -0.20 -19.79 10.15
N GLU A 15 0.16 -18.56 10.49
CA GLU A 15 1.53 -18.12 10.74
C GLU A 15 1.60 -17.48 12.13
N TRP A 16 2.68 -17.72 12.88
CA TRP A 16 2.91 -17.12 14.19
C TRP A 16 4.00 -16.04 14.12
N LYS A 17 3.74 -14.86 14.73
CA LYS A 17 4.69 -13.73 14.75
C LYS A 17 4.81 -13.06 16.11
N VAL A 18 5.99 -12.55 16.42
CA VAL A 18 6.21 -11.61 17.53
C VAL A 18 5.91 -10.20 17.06
N ALA A 19 5.11 -9.45 17.84
CA ALA A 19 4.86 -8.04 17.60
C ALA A 19 4.85 -7.21 18.90
N PRO A 20 5.26 -5.93 18.87
CA PRO A 20 4.99 -5.00 19.96
C PRO A 20 3.50 -4.88 20.25
N LYS A 21 3.09 -4.85 21.53
CA LYS A 21 1.68 -4.66 21.93
C LYS A 21 1.03 -3.39 21.37
N ARG A 22 1.84 -2.40 21.00
CA ARG A 22 1.43 -1.12 20.39
C ARG A 22 1.02 -1.23 18.92
N TRP A 23 1.34 -2.35 18.26
CA TRP A 23 0.97 -2.64 16.87
C TRP A 23 -0.33 -3.45 16.78
N VAL A 24 -0.94 -3.81 17.91
CA VAL A 24 -2.19 -4.56 17.98
C VAL A 24 -3.31 -3.66 18.48
N CYS A 25 -4.47 -3.72 17.83
CA CYS A 25 -5.66 -3.00 18.25
C CYS A 25 -6.88 -3.93 18.33
N THR A 26 -7.51 -3.98 19.50
CA THR A 26 -8.83 -4.61 19.71
C THR A 26 -9.94 -3.60 19.48
N SER A 27 -10.81 -3.88 18.50
CA SER A 27 -12.01 -3.08 18.26
C SER A 27 -13.05 -3.33 19.34
N LYS A 28 -13.44 -2.29 20.08
CA LYS A 28 -14.44 -2.38 21.16
C LYS A 28 -15.84 -2.79 20.69
N ASN A 29 -16.15 -2.58 19.42
CA ASN A 29 -17.49 -2.82 18.86
C ASN A 29 -17.62 -4.22 18.24
N THR A 30 -16.52 -4.81 17.78
CA THR A 30 -16.54 -6.09 17.03
C THR A 30 -15.73 -7.19 17.72
N GLN A 31 -15.05 -6.89 18.83
CA GLN A 31 -14.08 -7.75 19.53
C GLN A 31 -12.93 -8.31 18.67
N ARG A 32 -12.88 -7.98 17.37
CA ARG A 32 -11.79 -8.39 16.48
C ARG A 32 -10.49 -7.70 16.88
N THR A 33 -9.43 -8.50 16.90
CA THR A 33 -8.07 -8.03 17.14
C THR A 33 -7.37 -7.92 15.80
N VAL A 34 -6.76 -6.77 15.55
CA VAL A 34 -6.07 -6.46 14.30
C VAL A 34 -4.62 -6.13 14.58
N LEU A 35 -3.71 -6.82 13.90
CA LEU A 35 -2.29 -6.51 13.81
C LEU A 35 -2.06 -5.53 12.66
N PHE A 36 -1.34 -4.45 12.95
CA PHE A 36 -0.73 -3.59 11.94
C PHE A 36 0.71 -4.06 11.71
N TRP A 37 1.02 -4.46 10.48
CA TRP A 37 2.33 -4.98 10.10
C TRP A 37 3.00 -4.05 9.07
N PRO A 38 4.28 -3.69 9.21
CA PRO A 38 4.99 -2.86 8.24
C PRO A 38 5.12 -3.57 6.89
N ASN A 39 4.89 -2.84 5.78
CA ASN A 39 5.04 -3.34 4.40
C ASN A 39 6.51 -3.30 3.93
N GLU A 40 7.47 -3.37 4.86
CA GLU A 40 8.89 -3.25 4.56
C GLU A 40 9.40 -4.54 3.89
N ILE A 41 10.18 -4.45 2.81
CA ILE A 41 10.60 -5.63 2.04
C ILE A 41 11.67 -6.46 2.78
N SER A 42 12.53 -5.82 3.59
CA SER A 42 13.55 -6.51 4.39
C SER A 42 13.00 -7.05 5.72
N VAL A 43 13.12 -8.37 5.92
CA VAL A 43 12.78 -9.08 7.17
C VAL A 43 13.62 -8.57 8.35
N GLU A 44 14.90 -8.26 8.11
CA GLU A 44 15.81 -7.72 9.13
C GLU A 44 15.31 -6.37 9.63
N ARG A 45 14.86 -5.50 8.73
CA ARG A 45 14.31 -4.19 9.07
C ARG A 45 12.96 -4.30 9.77
N GLN A 46 12.11 -5.25 9.40
CA GLN A 46 10.88 -5.56 10.18
C GLN A 46 11.22 -5.98 11.62
N THR A 47 12.23 -6.85 11.78
CA THR A 47 12.72 -7.31 13.09
C THR A 47 13.28 -6.16 13.93
N GLN A 48 14.08 -5.26 13.35
CA GLN A 48 14.58 -4.05 14.03
C GLN A 48 13.42 -3.15 14.49
N LEU A 49 12.47 -2.83 13.60
CA LEU A 49 11.28 -2.02 13.94
C LEU A 49 10.45 -2.66 15.07
N ALA A 50 10.36 -3.99 15.09
CA ALA A 50 9.71 -4.72 16.17
C ALA A 50 10.49 -4.56 17.48
N ILE A 51 11.79 -4.88 17.50
CA ILE A 51 12.67 -4.79 18.68
C ILE A 51 12.65 -3.39 19.31
N GLU A 52 12.77 -2.34 18.50
CA GLU A 52 12.75 -0.96 18.97
C GLU A 52 11.44 -0.61 19.70
N GLY A 53 10.29 -1.10 19.21
CA GLY A 53 8.98 -0.91 19.83
C GLY A 53 8.49 0.56 19.94
N THR A 54 9.29 1.52 19.47
CA THR A 54 9.01 2.96 19.46
C THR A 54 8.05 3.34 18.34
N CYS A 55 8.15 2.67 17.19
CA CYS A 55 7.37 2.90 15.99
C CYS A 55 5.86 2.74 16.22
N LYS A 56 5.10 3.66 15.64
CA LYS A 56 3.63 3.65 15.64
C LYS A 56 3.14 3.14 14.30
N PRO A 57 2.05 2.34 14.26
CA PRO A 57 1.41 1.96 13.00
C PRO A 57 1.12 3.16 12.09
N LEU A 58 1.62 3.10 10.86
CA LEU A 58 1.34 4.08 9.82
C LEU A 58 0.08 3.67 9.04
N GLN A 59 -0.51 4.63 8.31
CA GLN A 59 -1.68 4.34 7.48
C GLN A 59 -1.38 3.39 6.31
N SER A 60 -0.11 3.33 5.88
CA SER A 60 0.40 2.42 4.85
C SER A 60 0.61 0.98 5.33
N TRP A 61 0.60 0.71 6.64
CA TRP A 61 0.85 -0.63 7.17
C TRP A 61 -0.33 -1.57 6.92
N MET A 62 0.00 -2.80 6.51
CA MET A 62 -0.94 -3.88 6.29
C MET A 62 -1.71 -4.20 7.56
N ARG A 63 -2.99 -4.54 7.41
CA ARG A 63 -3.89 -4.90 8.51
C ARG A 63 -4.26 -6.36 8.37
N LYS A 64 -3.86 -7.19 9.33
CA LYS A 64 -4.25 -8.60 9.40
C LYS A 64 -5.08 -8.85 10.65
N GLU A 65 -6.15 -9.62 10.53
CA GLU A 65 -6.84 -10.14 11.73
C GLU A 65 -5.91 -11.12 12.44
N CYS A 66 -5.88 -11.07 13.77
CA CYS A 66 -4.95 -11.86 14.57
C CYS A 66 -5.58 -12.36 15.87
N VAL A 67 -4.97 -13.39 16.46
CA VAL A 67 -5.30 -13.92 17.79
C VAL A 67 -4.07 -13.81 18.68
N ILE A 68 -4.20 -13.15 19.83
CA ILE A 68 -3.12 -13.06 20.81
C ILE A 68 -3.03 -14.42 21.53
N LYS A 69 -1.84 -15.02 21.53
CA LYS A 69 -1.56 -16.27 22.25
C LYS A 69 -0.94 -16.00 23.61
N HIS A 70 0.18 -15.27 23.63
CA HIS A 70 1.01 -15.06 24.81
C HIS A 70 1.53 -13.61 24.86
N GLU A 71 1.75 -13.08 26.07
CA GLU A 71 2.35 -11.76 26.30
C GLU A 71 3.69 -11.87 27.03
N PHE A 72 4.69 -11.11 26.59
CA PHE A 72 6.05 -11.13 27.13
C PHE A 72 6.58 -9.72 27.43
N PRO A 73 7.52 -9.55 28.38
CA PRO A 73 8.12 -8.26 28.68
C PRO A 73 9.04 -7.77 27.55
N THR A 74 9.91 -8.65 27.03
CA THR A 74 10.97 -8.37 26.03
C THR A 74 10.70 -9.09 24.70
N TYR A 75 11.32 -8.61 23.62
CA TYR A 75 11.23 -9.23 22.29
C TYR A 75 11.89 -10.61 22.28
N GLU A 76 13.10 -10.70 22.84
CA GLU A 76 13.91 -11.91 22.90
C GLU A 76 13.18 -13.08 23.60
N ALA A 77 12.52 -12.83 24.73
CA ALA A 77 11.73 -13.85 25.41
C ALA A 77 10.56 -14.37 24.54
N ALA A 78 9.85 -13.47 23.85
CA ALA A 78 8.79 -13.86 22.92
C ALA A 78 9.32 -14.61 21.70
N ASN A 79 10.51 -14.24 21.21
CA ASN A 79 11.14 -14.87 20.06
C ASN A 79 11.66 -16.28 20.40
N ASN A 80 12.28 -16.45 21.56
CA ASN A 80 12.77 -17.75 22.02
C ASN A 80 11.61 -18.73 22.26
N GLU A 81 10.51 -18.26 22.85
CA GLU A 81 9.27 -19.05 22.97
C GLU A 81 8.70 -19.41 21.59
N LEU A 82 8.63 -18.45 20.66
CA LEU A 82 8.15 -18.71 19.30
C LEU A 82 8.99 -19.80 18.60
N GLN A 83 10.31 -19.76 18.73
CA GLN A 83 11.20 -20.79 18.17
C GLN A 83 10.98 -22.16 18.85
N ALA A 84 10.74 -22.20 20.17
CA ALA A 84 10.41 -23.44 20.86
C ALA A 84 9.08 -24.03 20.37
N MET A 85 8.03 -23.20 20.22
CA MET A 85 6.73 -23.62 19.68
C MET A 85 6.84 -24.15 18.24
N LEU A 86 7.63 -23.50 17.38
CA LEU A 86 7.88 -23.96 16.01
C LEU A 86 8.65 -25.28 15.97
N THR A 87 9.68 -25.44 16.82
CA THR A 87 10.47 -26.67 16.92
C THR A 87 9.61 -27.86 17.37
N GLN A 88 8.71 -27.64 18.35
CA GLN A 88 7.77 -28.67 18.79
C GLN A 88 6.80 -29.08 17.68
N HIS A 89 6.29 -28.12 16.90
CA HIS A 89 5.40 -28.39 15.77
C HIS A 89 6.11 -29.14 14.61
N ILE A 90 7.40 -28.88 14.38
CA ILE A 90 8.19 -29.63 13.39
C ILE A 90 8.38 -31.08 13.83
N ASN A 91 8.71 -31.33 15.09
CA ASN A 91 8.90 -32.68 15.60
C ASN A 91 7.59 -33.51 15.56
N GLN A 92 6.42 -32.87 15.75
CA GLN A 92 5.11 -33.53 15.59
C GLN A 92 4.77 -33.93 14.14
N ILE A 93 5.41 -33.33 13.14
CA ILE A 93 5.25 -33.73 11.72
C ILE A 93 6.15 -34.93 11.36
N VAL A 94 7.17 -35.22 12.17
CA VAL A 94 8.16 -36.28 11.90
C VAL A 94 7.82 -37.61 12.60
N GLU A 95 6.95 -37.59 13.62
CA GLU A 95 6.56 -38.80 14.38
C GLU A 95 5.18 -39.39 13.99
N ASP A 96 4.62 -39.02 12.82
CA ASP A 96 3.46 -39.72 12.26
C ASP A 96 3.97 -40.80 11.27
N PRO A 97 4.05 -42.09 11.65
CA PRO A 97 4.42 -43.15 10.71
C PRO A 97 3.30 -43.31 9.69
N GLU A 98 3.60 -43.11 8.40
CA GLU A 98 2.62 -43.35 7.34
C GLU A 98 2.09 -44.78 7.42
N ASP A 99 0.81 -44.89 7.80
CA ASP A 99 0.07 -46.15 7.87
C ASP A 99 0.03 -46.75 6.45
N PRO A 100 0.55 -47.97 6.21
CA PRO A 100 0.69 -48.50 4.87
C PRO A 100 -0.68 -48.77 4.25
N LEU A 101 -1.04 -47.95 3.25
CA LEU A 101 -2.33 -48.04 2.56
C LEU A 101 -2.60 -49.46 2.07
N THR A 102 -3.66 -50.03 2.64
CA THR A 102 -4.23 -51.34 2.36
C THR A 102 -4.41 -51.57 0.86
N ILE A 103 -3.78 -52.61 0.33
CA ILE A 103 -4.17 -53.19 -0.96
C ILE A 103 -5.46 -53.97 -0.71
N GLU A 104 -6.57 -53.54 -1.32
CA GLU A 104 -7.80 -54.33 -1.31
C GLU A 104 -7.66 -55.50 -2.28
N ASP A 105 -7.49 -56.71 -1.72
CA ASP A 105 -7.74 -57.96 -2.45
C ASP A 105 -9.26 -58.15 -2.65
N PRO A 106 -9.76 -58.29 -3.88
CA PRO A 106 -11.12 -58.77 -4.10
C PRO A 106 -11.18 -60.28 -3.85
N VAL A 107 -11.99 -60.67 -2.87
CA VAL A 107 -12.21 -62.05 -2.43
C VAL A 107 -12.74 -62.95 -3.55
N ALA A 108 -12.28 -64.20 -3.53
CA ALA A 108 -12.59 -65.28 -4.45
C ALA A 108 -14.10 -65.53 -4.70
N GLU A 109 -14.41 -65.90 -5.94
CA GLU A 109 -15.39 -66.95 -6.22
C GLU A 109 -14.74 -68.04 -7.08
N SER A 110 -14.89 -69.29 -6.63
CA SER A 110 -14.63 -70.50 -7.40
C SER A 110 -15.79 -71.45 -7.15
N PRO A 111 -16.28 -72.11 -8.20
CA PRO A 111 -16.66 -73.50 -8.04
C PRO A 111 -15.90 -74.42 -9.00
N GLU A 112 -15.59 -75.59 -8.47
CA GLU A 112 -15.08 -76.80 -9.12
C GLU A 112 -15.94 -77.17 -10.37
N SER A 113 -15.51 -77.97 -11.36
CA SER A 113 -14.67 -79.18 -11.30
C SER A 113 -14.22 -79.58 -12.76
N PRO A 114 -13.86 -80.83 -13.14
CA PRO A 114 -12.51 -81.10 -13.63
C PRO A 114 -12.42 -81.56 -15.10
N CYS A 115 -11.38 -81.12 -15.82
CA CYS A 115 -10.80 -81.94 -16.91
C CYS A 115 -9.33 -81.61 -17.15
N ALA A 116 -8.51 -82.63 -17.36
CA ALA A 116 -7.08 -82.49 -17.58
C ALA A 116 -6.76 -82.23 -19.06
N THR A 117 -5.99 -81.16 -19.35
CA THR A 117 -4.93 -81.14 -20.37
C THR A 117 -4.07 -79.87 -20.24
N VAL A 118 -2.80 -80.05 -19.88
CA VAL A 118 -1.71 -79.07 -20.03
C VAL A 118 -1.32 -79.06 -21.52
N PRO A 119 -0.95 -77.93 -22.21
CA PRO A 119 -0.27 -76.72 -21.71
C PRO A 119 -0.81 -75.33 -22.17
N ASP A 120 -0.60 -74.26 -21.38
CA ASP A 120 -0.08 -72.93 -21.84
C ASP A 120 0.15 -71.85 -20.74
N GLU A 121 -0.14 -72.11 -19.47
CA GLU A 121 0.00 -71.13 -18.35
C GLU A 121 1.39 -70.46 -18.27
N ASP A 122 2.46 -71.23 -18.48
CA ASP A 122 3.85 -70.73 -18.45
C ASP A 122 4.15 -69.72 -19.56
N ALA A 123 3.46 -69.80 -20.71
CA ALA A 123 3.60 -68.85 -21.81
C ALA A 123 2.86 -67.53 -21.50
N SER A 124 1.70 -67.61 -20.85
CA SER A 124 0.88 -66.46 -20.44
C SER A 124 1.56 -65.60 -19.36
N THR A 125 2.11 -66.25 -18.34
CA THR A 125 2.86 -65.59 -17.26
C THR A 125 4.15 -64.95 -17.79
N LEU A 126 4.91 -65.66 -18.65
CA LEU A 126 6.12 -65.14 -19.29
C LEU A 126 5.83 -63.97 -20.25
N ALA A 127 4.72 -63.99 -20.99
CA ALA A 127 4.27 -62.88 -21.81
C ALA A 127 3.96 -61.62 -20.96
N SER A 128 3.37 -61.81 -19.78
CA SER A 128 3.05 -60.72 -18.84
C SER A 128 4.32 -60.08 -18.25
N ILE A 129 5.28 -60.89 -17.82
CA ILE A 129 6.61 -60.42 -17.35
C ILE A 129 7.34 -59.65 -18.47
N LYS A 130 7.30 -60.16 -19.70
CA LYS A 130 7.90 -59.50 -20.88
C LYS A 130 7.25 -58.15 -21.18
N SER A 131 5.93 -58.04 -21.04
CA SER A 131 5.19 -56.78 -21.19
C SER A 131 5.60 -55.76 -20.12
N MET A 132 5.69 -56.17 -18.85
CA MET A 132 6.17 -55.31 -17.76
C MET A 132 7.61 -54.81 -17.99
N LEU A 133 8.52 -55.67 -18.44
CA LEU A 133 9.90 -55.28 -18.76
C LEU A 133 9.96 -54.27 -19.91
N GLN A 134 9.16 -54.45 -20.97
CA GLN A 134 9.06 -53.46 -22.05
C GLN A 134 8.47 -52.13 -21.57
N HIS A 135 7.49 -52.15 -20.67
CA HIS A 135 6.94 -50.94 -20.06
C HIS A 135 7.99 -50.19 -19.24
N LEU A 136 8.76 -50.91 -18.41
CA LEU A 136 9.84 -50.32 -17.59
C LEU A 136 10.95 -49.72 -18.45
N ILE A 137 11.41 -50.40 -19.50
CA ILE A 137 12.39 -49.87 -20.46
C ILE A 137 11.87 -48.57 -21.10
N THR A 138 10.60 -48.57 -21.53
CA THR A 138 9.98 -47.38 -22.14
C THR A 138 9.86 -46.22 -21.14
N LYS A 139 9.49 -46.51 -19.89
CA LYS A 139 9.42 -45.50 -18.81
C LYS A 139 10.79 -44.94 -18.46
N ASN A 140 11.83 -45.76 -18.40
CA ASN A 140 13.18 -45.30 -18.13
C ASN A 140 13.70 -44.36 -19.24
N ALA A 141 13.49 -44.71 -20.52
CA ALA A 141 13.82 -43.81 -21.64
C ALA A 141 13.04 -42.47 -21.58
N GLN A 142 11.79 -42.47 -21.09
CA GLN A 142 11.03 -41.24 -20.85
C GLN A 142 11.56 -40.42 -19.66
N ILE A 143 12.07 -41.08 -18.62
CA ILE A 143 12.69 -40.41 -17.46
C ILE A 143 14.01 -39.75 -17.90
N GLU A 144 14.87 -40.46 -18.63
CA GLU A 144 16.13 -39.93 -19.17
C GLU A 144 15.88 -38.69 -20.05
N LYS A 145 14.87 -38.74 -20.93
CA LYS A 145 14.47 -37.57 -21.73
C LYS A 145 14.05 -36.38 -20.85
N LYS A 146 13.18 -36.60 -19.87
CA LYS A 146 12.74 -35.54 -18.94
C LYS A 146 13.92 -34.96 -18.13
N TYR A 147 14.89 -35.79 -17.76
CA TYR A 147 16.07 -35.36 -17.04
C TYR A 147 16.96 -34.43 -17.90
N ALA A 148 17.13 -34.75 -19.19
CA ALA A 148 17.81 -33.88 -20.15
C ALA A 148 17.06 -32.54 -20.35
N ASP A 149 15.73 -32.56 -20.50
CA ASP A 149 14.91 -31.34 -20.63
C ASP A 149 15.04 -30.44 -19.38
N VAL A 150 15.06 -31.02 -18.17
CA VAL A 150 15.24 -30.29 -16.90
C VAL A 150 16.65 -29.72 -16.76
N LEU A 151 17.68 -30.46 -17.16
CA LEU A 151 19.06 -29.95 -17.19
C LEU A 151 19.19 -28.71 -18.09
N GLU A 152 18.58 -28.74 -19.28
CA GLU A 152 18.59 -27.58 -20.18
C GLU A 152 17.85 -26.38 -19.57
N GLN A 153 16.71 -26.61 -18.91
CA GLN A 153 15.99 -25.55 -18.19
C GLN A 153 16.83 -24.95 -17.05
N ASN A 154 17.54 -25.78 -16.28
CA ASN A 154 18.42 -25.31 -15.21
C ASN A 154 19.54 -24.41 -15.75
N SER A 155 20.21 -24.79 -16.84
CA SER A 155 21.22 -23.93 -17.48
C SER A 155 20.64 -22.59 -18.00
N ARG A 156 19.39 -22.58 -18.48
CA ARG A 156 18.69 -21.34 -18.86
C ARG A 156 18.38 -20.48 -17.64
N ILE A 157 17.95 -21.07 -16.52
CA ILE A 157 17.67 -20.38 -15.25
C ILE A 157 18.96 -19.78 -14.68
N GLU A 158 20.07 -20.52 -14.66
CA GLU A 158 21.39 -20.02 -14.24
C GLU A 158 21.84 -18.81 -15.08
N SER A 159 21.64 -18.86 -16.40
CA SER A 159 21.93 -17.74 -17.30
C SER A 159 21.10 -16.49 -16.95
N ILE A 160 19.80 -16.65 -16.66
CA ILE A 160 18.91 -15.57 -16.23
C ILE A 160 19.35 -15.01 -14.87
N ILE A 161 19.66 -15.86 -13.89
CA ILE A 161 20.15 -15.45 -12.56
C ILE A 161 21.46 -14.67 -12.69
N SER A 162 22.41 -15.13 -13.50
CA SER A 162 23.67 -14.41 -13.76
C SER A 162 23.43 -13.03 -14.38
N LEU A 163 22.48 -12.92 -15.32
CA LEU A 163 22.10 -11.64 -15.92
C LEU A 163 21.39 -10.70 -14.92
N MET A 164 20.58 -11.25 -14.01
CA MET A 164 19.94 -10.49 -12.95
C MET A 164 20.95 -9.96 -11.93
N HIS A 165 21.87 -10.80 -11.43
CA HIS A 165 22.91 -10.36 -10.50
C HIS A 165 23.73 -9.21 -11.09
N LYS A 166 24.23 -9.32 -12.33
CA LYS A 166 24.97 -8.23 -12.99
C LYS A 166 24.19 -6.91 -13.09
N LYS A 167 22.85 -6.96 -13.18
CA LYS A 167 22.00 -5.76 -13.17
C LYS A 167 21.79 -5.22 -11.76
N VAL A 168 21.63 -6.10 -10.76
CA VAL A 168 21.53 -5.71 -9.34
C VAL A 168 22.84 -5.07 -8.89
N ASP A 169 23.99 -5.71 -9.12
CA ASP A 169 25.32 -5.18 -8.84
C ASP A 169 25.51 -3.78 -9.45
N SER A 170 25.11 -3.61 -10.73
CA SER A 170 25.21 -2.32 -11.42
C SER A 170 24.27 -1.25 -10.87
N ILE A 171 23.13 -1.61 -10.27
CA ILE A 171 22.22 -0.68 -9.59
C ILE A 171 22.77 -0.32 -8.20
N GLU A 172 23.22 -1.31 -7.44
CA GLU A 172 23.82 -1.11 -6.12
C GLU A 172 25.08 -0.24 -6.19
N GLN A 173 25.93 -0.45 -7.20
CA GLN A 173 27.11 0.39 -7.46
C GLN A 173 26.72 1.87 -7.69
N CYS A 174 25.61 2.14 -8.40
CA CYS A 174 25.09 3.50 -8.59
C CYS A 174 24.49 4.08 -7.30
N VAL A 175 23.83 3.28 -6.47
CA VAL A 175 23.22 3.72 -5.21
C VAL A 175 24.28 4.03 -4.15
N VAL A 176 25.34 3.24 -4.05
CA VAL A 176 26.41 3.39 -3.04
C VAL A 176 27.34 4.58 -3.34
N GLN A 177 27.49 4.98 -4.60
CA GLN A 177 28.35 6.12 -4.97
C GLN A 177 27.74 7.50 -4.66
N MET A 178 26.43 7.58 -4.42
CA MET A 178 25.82 8.82 -3.95
C MET A 178 26.01 8.96 -2.43
N ALA A 179 26.76 9.98 -2.01
CA ALA A 179 26.54 10.58 -0.70
C ALA A 179 25.05 10.94 -0.57
N PRO A 180 24.46 11.00 0.65
CA PRO A 180 23.05 11.36 0.83
C PRO A 180 22.83 12.84 0.45
N TYR A 181 22.69 13.09 -0.85
CA TYR A 181 22.24 14.35 -1.41
C TYR A 181 20.92 14.69 -0.75
N GLN A 182 20.82 15.91 -0.23
CA GLN A 182 19.61 16.40 0.40
C GLN A 182 19.34 17.80 -0.13
N PHE A 183 18.14 17.98 -0.69
CA PHE A 183 17.69 19.29 -1.14
C PHE A 183 16.97 20.02 0.00
N ASP A 184 17.41 21.23 0.32
CA ASP A 184 16.74 22.08 1.30
C ASP A 184 15.55 22.84 0.67
N PRO A 185 14.32 22.74 1.22
CA PRO A 185 13.14 23.36 0.63
C PRO A 185 13.25 24.89 0.51
N MET A 186 12.95 25.42 -0.67
CA MET A 186 13.08 26.85 -0.96
C MET A 186 12.08 27.71 -0.18
N GLN A 187 12.54 28.88 0.28
CA GLN A 187 11.81 29.83 1.13
C GLN A 187 11.52 31.16 0.43
N THR A 188 12.35 31.53 -0.55
CA THR A 188 12.28 32.80 -1.27
C THR A 188 12.05 32.61 -2.77
N VAL A 189 11.60 33.68 -3.44
CA VAL A 189 11.37 33.68 -4.89
C VAL A 189 12.71 33.74 -5.65
N GLU A 190 13.73 34.28 -5.01
CA GLU A 190 15.11 34.36 -5.48
C GLU A 190 15.70 32.96 -5.61
N GLN A 191 15.52 32.11 -4.59
CA GLN A 191 15.95 30.70 -4.62
C GLN A 191 15.27 29.91 -5.75
N LEU A 192 13.98 30.15 -6.03
CA LEU A 192 13.27 29.56 -7.16
C LEU A 192 13.91 29.96 -8.50
N ARG A 193 14.24 31.25 -8.66
CA ARG A 193 14.89 31.79 -9.86
C ARG A 193 16.33 31.30 -10.03
N GLU A 194 17.04 31.04 -8.94
CA GLU A 194 18.37 30.42 -8.94
C GLU A 194 18.30 28.93 -9.27
N LEU A 195 17.35 28.21 -8.71
CA LEU A 195 17.14 26.79 -9.00
C LEU A 195 16.80 26.57 -10.48
N ASP A 196 15.83 27.30 -11.01
CA ASP A 196 15.41 27.21 -12.42
C ASP A 196 16.58 27.45 -13.41
N LYS A 197 17.55 28.30 -13.03
CA LYS A 197 18.81 28.47 -13.75
C LYS A 197 19.78 27.31 -13.56
N LYS A 198 19.98 26.82 -12.33
CA LYS A 198 20.85 25.67 -12.03
C LYS A 198 20.37 24.39 -12.70
N LEU A 199 19.07 24.23 -12.93
CA LEU A 199 18.49 23.09 -13.64
C LEU A 199 18.88 23.00 -15.13
N ASN A 200 19.59 23.98 -15.69
CA ASN A 200 20.24 23.85 -17.00
C ASN A 200 21.53 23.02 -16.95
N ASP A 201 22.14 22.85 -15.78
CA ASP A 201 23.26 21.93 -15.58
C ASP A 201 22.70 20.50 -15.51
N GLU A 202 23.01 19.70 -16.53
CA GLU A 202 22.54 18.33 -16.67
C GLU A 202 22.96 17.43 -15.50
N SER A 203 24.15 17.67 -14.91
CA SER A 203 24.64 16.90 -13.77
C SER A 203 23.82 17.15 -12.51
N PHE A 204 23.65 18.42 -12.14
CA PHE A 204 22.81 18.85 -11.02
C PHE A 204 21.33 18.45 -11.23
N ASN A 205 20.83 18.54 -12.47
CA ASN A 205 19.46 18.14 -12.80
C ASN A 205 19.26 16.63 -12.57
N ALA A 206 20.19 15.79 -13.05
CA ALA A 206 20.15 14.34 -12.85
C ALA A 206 20.18 13.97 -11.36
N GLU A 207 21.09 14.54 -10.57
CA GLU A 207 21.18 14.32 -9.12
C GLU A 207 19.86 14.70 -8.40
N LEU A 208 19.32 15.87 -8.69
CA LEU A 208 18.09 16.36 -8.07
C LEU A 208 16.86 15.54 -8.49
N VAL A 209 16.76 15.14 -9.76
CA VAL A 209 15.69 14.26 -10.25
C VAL A 209 15.79 12.88 -9.59
N GLN A 210 16.99 12.30 -9.47
CA GLN A 210 17.18 11.02 -8.81
C GLN A 210 16.80 11.09 -7.32
N TRP A 211 17.21 12.17 -6.63
CA TRP A 211 16.78 12.43 -5.25
C TRP A 211 15.26 12.56 -5.12
N LEU A 212 14.60 13.32 -6.01
CA LEU A 212 13.14 13.47 -6.00
C LEU A 212 12.43 12.13 -6.24
N LEU A 213 12.91 11.31 -7.18
CA LEU A 213 12.33 9.99 -7.45
C LEU A 213 12.49 9.03 -6.26
N SER A 214 13.61 9.09 -5.53
CA SER A 214 13.83 8.31 -4.30
C SER A 214 12.94 8.75 -3.13
N ASN A 215 12.54 10.02 -3.07
CA ASN A 215 11.70 10.57 -1.99
C ASN A 215 10.19 10.59 -2.31
N VAL A 216 9.79 10.42 -3.58
CA VAL A 216 8.39 10.45 -4.03
C VAL A 216 7.92 9.03 -4.40
N SER A 217 7.33 8.36 -3.42
CA SER A 217 6.82 6.97 -3.51
C SER A 217 5.34 6.84 -3.84
N ASP A 218 4.62 7.94 -4.09
CA ASP A 218 3.19 7.87 -4.42
C ASP A 218 2.92 7.22 -5.79
N ASP A 219 1.92 6.35 -5.91
CA ASP A 219 1.55 5.70 -7.18
C ASP A 219 0.69 6.58 -8.11
N ILE A 220 0.13 7.66 -7.58
CA ILE A 220 -0.87 8.50 -8.26
C ILE A 220 -0.25 9.87 -8.58
N LEU A 221 -0.31 10.27 -9.85
CA LEU A 221 0.24 11.50 -10.42
C LEU A 221 0.01 12.76 -9.54
N LEU A 222 -1.23 13.01 -9.10
CA LEU A 222 -1.57 14.19 -8.28
C LEU A 222 -0.87 14.21 -6.91
N TRP A 223 -0.63 13.04 -6.32
CA TRP A 223 0.07 12.93 -5.05
C TRP A 223 1.58 13.04 -5.28
N ARG A 224 2.13 12.43 -6.33
CA ARG A 224 3.55 12.58 -6.73
C ARG A 224 3.95 14.04 -6.92
N ILE A 225 3.18 14.78 -7.72
CA ILE A 225 3.44 16.21 -8.01
C ILE A 225 3.34 17.04 -6.73
N ARG A 226 2.40 16.71 -5.83
CA ARG A 226 2.27 17.37 -4.54
C ARG A 226 3.44 17.09 -3.60
N SER A 227 3.83 15.83 -3.44
CA SER A 227 4.96 15.43 -2.61
C SER A 227 6.26 16.08 -3.12
N CYS A 228 6.47 16.08 -4.44
CA CYS A 228 7.55 16.83 -5.09
C CYS A 228 7.52 18.33 -4.76
N LEU A 229 6.35 18.97 -4.79
CA LEU A 229 6.22 20.41 -4.47
C LEU A 229 6.45 20.70 -2.98
N ASP A 230 5.97 19.86 -2.08
CA ASP A 230 6.15 20.01 -0.64
C ASP A 230 7.62 19.70 -0.21
N LEU A 231 8.39 18.95 -1.03
CA LEU A 231 9.85 18.77 -0.89
C LEU A 231 10.65 19.98 -1.43
N LEU A 232 10.30 20.51 -2.61
CA LEU A 232 11.04 21.60 -3.25
C LEU A 232 10.73 22.99 -2.67
N CYS A 233 9.49 23.21 -2.20
CA CYS A 233 8.99 24.53 -1.80
C CYS A 233 8.36 24.51 -0.42
N SER A 234 8.91 25.33 0.48
CA SER A 234 8.28 25.62 1.78
C SER A 234 6.84 26.14 1.62
N LEU A 235 6.00 25.87 2.63
CA LEU A 235 4.63 26.38 2.66
C LEU A 235 4.55 27.91 2.60
N GLU A 236 5.59 28.63 3.01
CA GLU A 236 5.66 30.08 2.89
C GLU A 236 5.87 30.52 1.44
N LEU A 237 6.84 29.90 0.73
CA LEU A 237 7.08 30.17 -0.69
C LEU A 237 5.85 29.85 -1.53
N GLN A 238 5.13 28.76 -1.23
CA GLN A 238 3.85 28.44 -1.87
C GLN A 238 2.79 29.58 -1.77
N THR A 239 2.91 30.49 -0.80
CA THR A 239 2.01 31.67 -0.71
C THR A 239 2.40 32.81 -1.66
N LYS A 240 3.70 32.91 -2.00
CA LYS A 240 4.32 33.98 -2.80
C LYS A 240 4.30 33.68 -4.32
N ILE A 241 4.01 32.44 -4.72
CA ILE A 241 3.91 32.01 -6.12
C ILE A 241 2.44 31.86 -6.58
N SER A 242 2.21 32.01 -7.88
CA SER A 242 0.97 31.69 -8.61
C SER A 242 1.32 30.98 -9.91
N PHE A 243 0.42 30.14 -10.47
CA PHE A 243 0.72 29.48 -11.74
C PHE A 243 0.62 30.45 -12.93
N THR A 244 -0.53 31.11 -13.08
CA THR A 244 -0.79 32.11 -14.12
C THR A 244 -0.13 33.46 -13.84
N HIS A 245 0.02 34.24 -14.92
CA HIS A 245 0.54 35.61 -14.89
C HIS A 245 -0.28 36.53 -13.98
N GLN A 246 0.44 37.26 -13.12
CA GLN A 246 -0.01 38.38 -12.27
C GLN A 246 -1.40 38.23 -11.63
N SER A 247 -1.39 37.65 -10.42
CA SER A 247 -2.53 37.81 -9.51
C SER A 247 -2.85 39.29 -9.28
N ARG A 248 -4.14 39.67 -9.45
CA ARG A 248 -4.65 41.00 -9.09
C ARG A 248 -4.61 41.28 -7.57
N SER A 249 -4.29 40.27 -6.75
CA SER A 249 -4.09 40.44 -5.30
C SER A 249 -2.77 41.14 -4.99
N SER A 250 -2.80 42.17 -4.15
CA SER A 250 -1.59 42.61 -3.42
C SER A 250 -1.31 41.64 -2.26
N PRO A 251 -0.04 41.23 -2.00
CA PRO A 251 1.16 41.51 -2.79
C PRO A 251 1.25 40.68 -4.08
N LYS A 252 1.98 41.21 -5.07
CA LYS A 252 2.25 40.52 -6.35
C LYS A 252 2.88 39.14 -6.09
N LYS A 253 2.46 38.15 -6.86
CA LYS A 253 2.96 36.77 -6.82
C LYS A 253 3.82 36.48 -8.04
N GLU A 254 4.85 35.65 -7.86
CA GLU A 254 5.71 35.21 -8.96
C GLU A 254 4.97 34.17 -9.84
N PRO A 255 4.93 34.36 -11.17
CA PRO A 255 4.26 33.43 -12.09
C PRO A 255 5.14 32.22 -12.41
N LEU A 256 4.76 31.04 -11.93
CA LEU A 256 5.51 29.79 -12.08
C LEU A 256 5.70 29.37 -13.54
N VAL A 257 4.79 29.77 -14.43
CA VAL A 257 4.89 29.55 -15.89
C VAL A 257 6.16 30.15 -16.52
N GLN A 258 6.83 31.09 -15.86
CA GLN A 258 8.11 31.64 -16.31
C GLN A 258 9.32 30.76 -15.94
N HIS A 259 9.12 29.68 -15.16
CA HIS A 259 10.16 28.75 -14.72
C HIS A 259 9.99 27.39 -15.39
N SER A 260 10.39 27.31 -16.67
CA SER A 260 10.19 26.12 -17.50
C SER A 260 10.95 24.91 -16.99
N ASN A 261 12.17 25.08 -16.50
CA ASN A 261 12.98 23.98 -15.99
C ASN A 261 12.42 23.44 -14.68
N PHE A 262 11.98 24.34 -13.80
CA PHE A 262 11.26 23.97 -12.58
C PHE A 262 9.97 23.20 -12.88
N ILE A 263 9.15 23.64 -13.86
CA ILE A 263 7.95 22.90 -14.28
C ILE A 263 8.30 21.53 -14.87
N ASN A 264 9.39 21.44 -15.65
CA ASN A 264 9.84 20.19 -16.26
C ASN A 264 10.17 19.11 -15.21
N LEU A 265 10.68 19.48 -14.01
CA LEU A 265 10.87 18.52 -12.90
C LEU A 265 9.59 17.76 -12.56
N PHE A 266 8.44 18.45 -12.47
CA PHE A 266 7.16 17.82 -12.17
C PHE A 266 6.67 16.93 -13.31
N ARG A 267 7.00 17.26 -14.57
CA ARG A 267 6.72 16.40 -15.74
C ARG A 267 7.60 15.13 -15.73
N VAL A 268 8.80 15.17 -15.15
CA VAL A 268 9.67 13.99 -15.00
C VAL A 268 9.25 13.16 -13.80
N VAL A 269 9.19 13.74 -12.60
CA VAL A 269 8.90 13.05 -11.33
C VAL A 269 7.46 12.52 -11.25
N GLY A 270 6.50 13.23 -11.86
CA GLY A 270 5.10 12.86 -11.87
C GLY A 270 4.73 11.73 -12.84
N LYS A 271 5.63 11.31 -13.74
CA LYS A 271 5.40 10.15 -14.62
C LYS A 271 5.27 8.88 -13.79
N THR A 272 4.34 8.03 -14.19
CA THR A 272 4.18 6.68 -13.64
C THR A 272 4.14 5.66 -14.79
N PRO A 273 4.33 4.35 -14.52
CA PRO A 273 4.16 3.32 -15.54
C PRO A 273 2.76 3.28 -16.18
N ALA A 274 1.75 3.85 -15.52
CA ALA A 274 0.36 3.88 -15.97
C ALA A 274 -0.04 5.20 -16.67
N GLU A 275 0.62 6.32 -16.37
CA GLU A 275 0.19 7.65 -16.82
C GLU A 275 1.36 8.61 -17.07
N ASN A 276 1.31 9.32 -18.21
CA ASN A 276 2.22 10.41 -18.54
C ASN A 276 1.64 11.76 -18.11
N VAL A 277 2.48 12.62 -17.52
CA VAL A 277 2.07 13.96 -17.10
C VAL A 277 1.84 14.87 -18.31
N THR A 278 0.61 15.33 -18.48
CA THR A 278 0.24 16.36 -19.47
C THR A 278 0.32 17.77 -18.88
N ASP A 279 0.57 18.76 -19.73
CA ASP A 279 0.67 20.17 -19.31
C ASP A 279 -0.65 20.70 -18.74
N ARG A 280 -1.78 20.17 -19.21
CA ARG A 280 -3.11 20.48 -18.66
C ARG A 280 -3.27 19.97 -17.22
N GLN A 281 -2.80 18.76 -16.93
CA GLN A 281 -2.83 18.22 -15.56
C GLN A 281 -1.95 19.02 -14.60
N LEU A 282 -0.77 19.46 -15.06
CA LEU A 282 0.09 20.37 -14.29
C LEU A 282 -0.60 21.73 -14.05
N TYR A 283 -1.19 22.32 -15.10
CA TYR A 283 -1.95 23.57 -15.01
C TYR A 283 -3.08 23.47 -13.98
N ASP A 284 -3.95 22.47 -14.13
CA ASP A 284 -5.12 22.26 -13.26
C ASP A 284 -4.68 21.94 -11.82
N PHE A 285 -3.60 21.17 -11.64
CA PHE A 285 -3.00 20.93 -10.33
C PHE A 285 -2.52 22.24 -9.68
N PHE A 286 -1.63 22.99 -10.33
CA PHE A 286 -0.99 24.16 -9.72
C PHE A 286 -2.00 25.28 -9.45
N ILE A 287 -2.98 25.51 -10.32
CA ILE A 287 -4.06 26.48 -10.08
C ILE A 287 -4.84 26.10 -8.82
N ASN A 288 -5.33 24.86 -8.73
CA ASN A 288 -6.14 24.42 -7.59
C ASN A 288 -5.33 24.33 -6.29
N HIS A 289 -4.07 23.88 -6.37
CA HIS A 289 -3.18 23.75 -5.21
C HIS A 289 -2.69 25.12 -4.71
N LEU A 290 -2.31 26.06 -5.57
CA LEU A 290 -1.80 27.37 -5.13
C LEU A 290 -2.92 28.34 -4.72
N LYS A 291 -4.17 28.14 -5.18
CA LYS A 291 -5.34 28.92 -4.74
C LYS A 291 -5.50 28.97 -3.21
N ASN A 292 -5.24 27.84 -2.54
CA ASN A 292 -5.44 27.68 -1.09
C ASN A 292 -4.14 27.76 -0.26
N SER A 293 -3.00 28.13 -0.85
CA SER A 293 -1.70 28.07 -0.18
C SER A 293 -1.61 28.95 1.08
N LYS A 294 -2.14 30.19 1.02
CA LYS A 294 -2.21 31.09 2.19
C LYS A 294 -2.97 30.47 3.36
N GLN A 295 -4.09 29.78 3.09
CA GLN A 295 -4.87 29.11 4.13
C GLN A 295 -4.13 27.89 4.71
N ARG A 296 -3.41 27.11 3.88
CA ARG A 296 -2.54 26.02 4.35
C ARG A 296 -1.44 26.53 5.28
N PHE A 297 -0.74 27.59 4.87
CA PHE A 297 0.32 28.22 5.66
C PHE A 297 -0.19 28.74 7.01
N LEU A 298 -1.28 29.51 7.04
CA LEU A 298 -1.87 29.98 8.30
C LEU A 298 -2.32 28.81 9.20
N THR A 299 -2.84 27.73 8.61
CA THR A 299 -3.22 26.52 9.35
C THR A 299 -2.00 25.82 9.96
N SER A 300 -0.86 25.78 9.26
CA SER A 300 0.37 25.14 9.77
C SER A 300 0.99 25.92 10.93
N LEU A 301 0.99 27.27 10.87
CA LEU A 301 1.40 28.13 11.98
C LEU A 301 0.52 27.92 13.22
N ASN A 302 -0.80 27.82 13.04
CA ASN A 302 -1.74 27.61 14.14
C ASN A 302 -1.58 26.22 14.79
N ARG A 303 -1.25 25.16 14.03
CA ARG A 303 -0.97 23.83 14.60
C ARG A 303 0.20 23.84 15.59
N LYS A 304 1.25 24.64 15.34
CA LYS A 304 2.39 24.80 16.27
C LYS A 304 2.03 25.56 17.55
N ARG A 305 0.91 26.29 17.59
CA ARG A 305 0.44 27.07 18.77
C ARG A 305 -0.56 26.31 19.66
N VAL A 306 -1.11 25.18 19.21
CA VAL A 306 -2.08 24.39 20.01
C VAL A 306 -1.36 23.37 20.88
N HIS A 307 -0.67 23.86 21.93
CA HIS A 307 -0.40 23.02 23.09
C HIS A 307 -1.72 22.70 23.81
N SER A 308 -2.15 21.44 23.68
CA SER A 308 -2.94 20.67 24.65
C SER A 308 -4.07 21.38 25.44
N LYS A 309 -4.90 22.23 24.82
CA LYS A 309 -6.24 22.49 25.39
C LYS A 309 -7.15 21.29 25.11
N LYS A 310 -7.06 20.28 25.99
CA LYS A 310 -7.99 19.15 26.09
C LYS A 310 -9.42 19.70 26.02
N ARG A 311 -10.15 19.43 24.94
CA ARG A 311 -11.59 19.74 24.86
C ARG A 311 -12.31 18.87 25.90
N LEU A 312 -12.59 19.46 27.07
CA LEU A 312 -13.53 18.91 28.05
C LEU A 312 -14.85 18.63 27.33
N LYS A 313 -15.14 17.34 27.10
CA LYS A 313 -16.38 16.91 26.47
C LYS A 313 -17.54 17.25 27.40
N LYS A 314 -18.26 18.34 27.10
CA LYS A 314 -19.48 18.73 27.81
C LYS A 314 -20.49 17.58 27.72
N LYS A 315 -20.76 16.90 28.86
CA LYS A 315 -21.74 15.81 28.96
C LYS A 315 -23.07 16.26 28.34
N ARG A 316 -23.51 15.62 27.25
CA ARG A 316 -24.91 15.69 26.83
C ARG A 316 -25.69 14.81 27.79
N ARG A 317 -26.69 15.38 28.48
CA ARG A 317 -27.64 14.60 29.29
C ARG A 317 -28.50 13.73 28.36
N PRO A 318 -28.91 12.51 28.76
CA PRO A 318 -29.92 11.78 28.01
C PRO A 318 -31.25 12.55 28.08
N ARG A 319 -32.00 12.53 26.98
CA ARG A 319 -33.38 13.04 26.92
C ARG A 319 -34.28 11.81 26.91
N ASN A 320 -35.15 11.68 27.91
CA ASN A 320 -36.01 10.50 28.05
C ASN A 320 -36.95 10.37 26.86
N VAL A 321 -37.14 9.12 26.43
CA VAL A 321 -38.20 8.71 25.51
C VAL A 321 -39.45 8.47 26.33
N VAL A 322 -40.57 9.07 25.94
CA VAL A 322 -41.91 8.57 26.25
C VAL A 322 -42.70 8.57 24.96
N THR A 323 -43.29 7.42 24.67
CA THR A 323 -44.03 7.11 23.45
C THR A 323 -45.53 7.26 23.72
N THR A 324 -46.26 8.00 22.89
CA THR A 324 -47.72 7.77 22.76
C THR A 324 -48.21 7.92 21.32
N GLN A 325 -48.59 6.75 20.80
CA GLN A 325 -49.51 6.41 19.71
C GLN A 325 -50.35 7.50 19.00
N GLN A 326 -50.20 7.53 17.68
CA GLN A 326 -51.23 7.07 16.71
C GLN A 326 -52.68 7.63 16.73
N THR A 327 -52.95 8.44 15.70
CA THR A 327 -54.08 8.37 14.72
C THR A 327 -55.44 9.08 14.94
N TYR A 328 -55.90 9.63 13.81
CA TYR A 328 -57.27 9.96 13.33
C TYR A 328 -57.89 11.37 13.52
N SER A 329 -58.39 11.84 12.37
CA SER A 329 -59.45 12.84 12.11
C SER A 329 -59.18 14.33 12.43
N SER A 330 -58.95 15.22 11.45
CA SER A 330 -59.81 15.67 10.32
C SER A 330 -60.67 16.92 10.64
N LEU A 331 -60.41 17.98 9.86
CA LEU A 331 -61.29 19.10 9.44
C LEU A 331 -61.72 20.24 10.40
N ALA A 332 -61.54 21.47 9.87
CA ALA A 332 -62.19 22.76 10.19
C ALA A 332 -61.89 23.33 11.61
N VAL A 333 -62.06 24.63 11.93
CA VAL A 333 -62.67 25.82 11.29
C VAL A 333 -61.69 27.00 11.54
N ASP A 334 -61.28 27.78 10.53
CA ASP A 334 -61.70 29.19 10.25
C ASP A 334 -61.87 30.14 11.47
N GLY A 335 -61.43 31.41 11.36
CA GLY A 335 -61.62 32.41 12.43
C GLY A 335 -60.59 33.54 12.57
N SER A 336 -60.74 34.58 11.75
CA SER A 336 -60.52 36.02 12.07
C SER A 336 -59.23 36.53 12.77
N SER A 337 -58.56 37.46 12.07
CA SER A 337 -58.22 38.84 12.53
C SER A 337 -57.20 39.02 13.68
N GLN A 338 -56.42 40.11 13.79
CA GLN A 338 -56.35 41.39 13.06
C GLN A 338 -54.93 41.99 13.19
N GLU A 339 -54.57 42.93 12.31
CA GLU A 339 -53.62 44.07 12.46
C GLU A 339 -52.44 43.99 13.47
N PHE A 340 -51.20 44.31 13.11
CA PHE A 340 -50.75 45.67 12.73
C PHE A 340 -49.40 45.63 11.96
N ASN A 341 -49.28 46.47 10.93
CA ASN A 341 -48.20 47.45 10.64
C ASN A 341 -46.74 47.21 11.13
N GLU A 342 -45.67 47.55 10.40
CA GLU A 342 -45.54 48.38 9.18
C GLU A 342 -44.08 48.41 8.65
N VAL A 343 -43.91 48.35 7.30
CA VAL A 343 -42.89 49.02 6.42
C VAL A 343 -41.38 48.98 6.82
N LYS A 344 -40.41 48.61 5.96
CA LYS A 344 -40.04 49.19 4.63
C LYS A 344 -39.19 48.16 3.84
N THR A 345 -39.56 47.75 2.61
CA THR A 345 -39.20 48.35 1.29
C THR A 345 -37.67 48.46 1.07
N GLN A 346 -36.96 47.68 0.23
CA GLN A 346 -37.11 47.20 -1.17
C GLN A 346 -36.54 48.21 -2.21
N LEU A 347 -35.96 47.67 -3.31
CA LEU A 347 -35.48 48.38 -4.53
C LEU A 347 -34.20 49.24 -4.33
N GLU A 348 -33.34 49.59 -5.28
CA GLU A 348 -33.04 49.18 -6.68
C GLU A 348 -31.60 49.70 -7.01
N GLU A 349 -30.91 49.45 -8.13
CA GLU A 349 -31.27 48.78 -9.40
C GLU A 349 -30.09 47.95 -9.98
N ALA A 350 -29.95 47.89 -11.31
CA ALA A 350 -28.91 47.25 -12.12
C ALA A 350 -27.92 48.27 -12.73
N ASP A 351 -26.80 47.78 -13.29
CA ASP A 351 -26.25 48.36 -14.52
C ASP A 351 -25.43 47.34 -15.32
N ILE A 352 -25.67 47.26 -16.63
CA ILE A 352 -25.06 46.31 -17.56
C ILE A 352 -24.25 47.11 -18.58
N ILE A 353 -22.94 46.85 -18.69
CA ILE A 353 -22.10 47.44 -19.74
C ILE A 353 -21.62 46.35 -20.69
N VAL A 354 -22.11 46.45 -21.93
CA VAL A 354 -21.64 45.72 -23.10
C VAL A 354 -20.31 46.33 -23.57
N TYR A 355 -19.41 45.48 -24.08
CA TYR A 355 -18.25 45.94 -24.87
C TYR A 355 -18.23 45.16 -26.19
N ASP A 356 -18.29 45.90 -27.30
CA ASP A 356 -17.95 45.40 -28.63
C ASP A 356 -16.43 45.47 -28.87
N PRO A 357 -15.88 44.65 -29.79
CA PRO A 357 -14.45 44.56 -30.06
C PRO A 357 -13.97 45.59 -31.10
N ILE A 358 -12.67 45.92 -31.06
CA ILE A 358 -11.98 46.64 -32.13
C ILE A 358 -10.72 45.87 -32.52
N GLU A 359 -10.70 45.49 -33.81
CA GLU A 359 -9.59 45.22 -34.76
C GLU A 359 -8.28 44.58 -34.25
#